data_AF-A0A2H9PHL3-F1
#
_entry.id   AF-A0A2H9PHL3-F1
#
_cell.length_a   1.000
_cell.length_b   1.000
_cell.length_c   1.000
_cell.angle_alpha   90.00
_cell.angle_beta   90.00
_cell.angle_gamma   90.00
#
_symmetry.space_group_name_H-M   'P 1'
#
loop_
_entity.id
_entity.type
_entity.pdbx_description
1 polymer ?
#
loop_
_entity_poly.entity_id
_entity_poly.type
_entity_poly.pdbx_seq_one_letter_code
_entity_poly.pdbx_strand_id
1 'polypeptide(L)'
;MYSKQILAEIKKKGIEIGDKVKVTKGKESYEGTLMPRIELGDENSLIVKLKNGYNVGIEFYKAVRMERLGKGENLGIIPKLTIKRLKKLPGVSIIGTGGTIGTHVDYKTGGVFMCRSPEEILSTTPEIGEIIDLKNTQRPFTLASEDMNYKHWQSIAKSIAKELNSGPRGVIVTHGTDILHYSAAAISFMLRGLSKPVAFVGAQRSPDRGSFDGSMNLICASHFAGYSDIGEVCLVMHGTTNDDYCLINRGTRVRKLHTSRRDAFQSVNEKPIAKIWPNGRMEKTGIEYTKFEDKKVKVDDKWEPKVALIKVFPGSDPSVIEWYLDKKYKGLVIEGTGLGHVPTGQSGTKMGDFDPKMSWIPYIKKAIDKGVTVMVTSQTIFGRVNPYVYKNLRLLSETGAIHAEDMLTETTLVKLSWVLGHTTKPEKTKEMMLTPFAREINPRSPLDSVAKGDGFF
;
A
#
# COMPACT_ATOMS: atom_id res chain seq x y z
N MET A 1 -16.90 -12.08 -19.02
CA MET A 1 -18.07 -11.85 -19.92
C MET A 1 -18.67 -13.17 -20.39
N TYR A 2 -19.99 -13.23 -20.61
CA TYR A 2 -20.68 -14.40 -21.18
C TYR A 2 -20.26 -14.66 -22.63
N SER A 3 -20.48 -15.89 -23.13
CA SER A 3 -20.23 -16.25 -24.52
C SER A 3 -21.07 -15.41 -25.49
N LYS A 4 -20.61 -15.28 -26.74
CA LYS A 4 -21.32 -14.55 -27.80
C LYS A 4 -22.76 -15.06 -27.98
N GLN A 5 -22.98 -16.35 -27.78
CA GLN A 5 -24.30 -16.97 -27.92
C GLN A 5 -25.26 -16.51 -26.81
N ILE A 6 -24.82 -16.50 -25.56
CA ILE A 6 -25.61 -15.99 -24.44
C ILE A 6 -25.89 -14.48 -24.61
N LEU A 7 -24.87 -13.70 -24.97
CA LEU A 7 -25.02 -12.25 -25.17
C LEU A 7 -26.03 -11.93 -26.29
N ALA A 8 -26.01 -12.72 -27.38
CA ALA A 8 -26.98 -12.58 -28.45
C ALA A 8 -28.41 -12.91 -27.98
N GLU A 9 -28.60 -13.95 -27.18
CA GLU A 9 -29.92 -14.32 -26.65
C GLU A 9 -30.44 -13.28 -25.65
N ILE A 10 -29.59 -12.78 -24.75
CA ILE A 10 -29.90 -11.70 -23.80
C ILE A 10 -30.36 -10.45 -24.59
N LYS A 11 -29.60 -10.06 -25.61
CA LYS A 11 -29.95 -8.91 -26.47
C LYS A 11 -31.25 -9.14 -27.24
N LYS A 12 -31.44 -10.31 -27.83
CA LYS A 12 -32.65 -10.68 -28.59
C LYS A 12 -33.91 -10.62 -27.74
N LYS A 13 -33.83 -11.00 -26.46
CA LYS A 13 -34.97 -11.02 -25.54
C LYS A 13 -35.13 -9.73 -24.71
N GLY A 14 -34.29 -8.73 -24.93
CA GLY A 14 -34.32 -7.48 -24.16
C GLY A 14 -34.15 -7.71 -22.66
N ILE A 15 -33.29 -8.67 -22.29
CA ILE A 15 -32.92 -8.98 -20.92
C ILE A 15 -31.66 -8.19 -20.57
N GLU A 16 -31.57 -7.70 -19.34
CA GLU A 16 -30.38 -7.06 -18.81
C GLU A 16 -29.83 -7.83 -17.60
N ILE A 17 -28.54 -7.65 -17.31
CA ILE A 17 -27.97 -8.16 -16.05
C ILE A 17 -28.71 -7.49 -14.90
N GLY A 18 -29.19 -8.30 -13.94
CA GLY A 18 -30.04 -7.86 -12.83
C GLY A 18 -31.53 -8.12 -13.03
N ASP A 19 -31.99 -8.43 -14.25
CA ASP A 19 -33.40 -8.78 -14.48
C ASP A 19 -33.78 -10.11 -13.82
N LYS A 20 -35.08 -10.22 -13.47
CA LYS A 20 -35.66 -11.51 -13.08
C LYS A 20 -35.88 -12.34 -14.32
N VAL A 21 -35.27 -13.53 -14.35
CA VAL A 21 -35.33 -14.46 -15.46
C VAL A 21 -35.83 -15.83 -15.02
N LYS A 22 -36.47 -16.53 -15.95
CA LYS A 22 -36.73 -17.97 -15.89
C LYS A 22 -35.84 -18.66 -16.91
N VAL A 23 -35.05 -19.63 -16.47
CA VAL A 23 -34.20 -20.45 -17.33
C VAL A 23 -34.69 -21.88 -17.30
N THR A 24 -35.03 -22.44 -18.45
CA THR A 24 -35.53 -23.81 -18.59
C THR A 24 -34.49 -24.66 -19.31
N LYS A 25 -34.01 -25.74 -18.66
CA LYS A 25 -33.07 -26.73 -19.19
C LYS A 25 -33.71 -28.12 -19.09
N GLY A 26 -34.14 -28.68 -20.21
CA GLY A 26 -34.86 -29.96 -20.23
C GLY A 26 -36.16 -29.89 -19.41
N LYS A 27 -36.28 -30.71 -18.36
CA LYS A 27 -37.44 -30.71 -17.43
C LYS A 27 -37.27 -29.76 -16.25
N GLU A 28 -36.09 -29.18 -16.08
CA GLU A 28 -35.77 -28.32 -14.95
C GLU A 28 -36.01 -26.85 -15.31
N SER A 29 -36.48 -26.09 -14.31
CA SER A 29 -36.72 -24.67 -14.44
C SER A 29 -36.16 -23.93 -13.24
N TYR A 30 -35.38 -22.89 -13.52
CA TYR A 30 -34.73 -22.06 -12.53
C TYR A 30 -35.27 -20.64 -12.65
N GLU A 31 -35.74 -20.07 -11.53
CA GLU A 31 -36.24 -18.69 -11.49
C GLU A 31 -35.40 -17.87 -10.52
N GLY A 32 -34.91 -16.73 -10.98
CA GLY A 32 -34.04 -15.89 -10.18
C GLY A 32 -33.56 -14.64 -10.89
N THR A 33 -32.57 -13.98 -10.33
CA THR A 33 -31.95 -12.78 -10.90
C THR A 33 -30.79 -13.20 -11.80
N LEU A 34 -30.72 -12.68 -13.03
CA LEU A 34 -29.59 -12.90 -13.92
C LEU A 34 -28.36 -12.15 -13.38
N MET A 35 -27.32 -12.89 -13.03
CA MET A 35 -26.10 -12.35 -12.44
C MET A 35 -25.03 -12.09 -13.50
N PRO A 36 -24.06 -11.20 -13.25
CA PRO A 36 -22.84 -11.15 -14.05
C PRO A 36 -22.03 -12.44 -13.88
N ARG A 37 -21.33 -12.85 -14.94
CA ARG A 37 -20.40 -13.98 -14.92
C ARG A 37 -19.02 -13.51 -14.43
N ILE A 38 -18.41 -14.27 -13.52
CA ILE A 38 -16.99 -14.10 -13.20
C ILE A 38 -16.13 -14.46 -14.42
N GLU A 39 -15.00 -13.78 -14.60
CA GLU A 39 -14.17 -13.92 -15.81
C GLU A 39 -13.55 -15.32 -15.93
N LEU A 40 -13.24 -15.96 -14.80
CA LEU A 40 -12.52 -17.24 -14.67
C LEU A 40 -13.38 -18.51 -14.84
N GLY A 41 -14.64 -18.43 -15.29
CA GLY A 41 -15.52 -19.60 -15.47
C GLY A 41 -15.66 -20.10 -16.92
N ASP A 42 -16.52 -21.09 -17.15
CA ASP A 42 -17.03 -21.42 -18.49
C ASP A 42 -17.89 -20.26 -19.03
N GLU A 43 -17.59 -19.78 -20.23
CA GLU A 43 -18.33 -18.69 -20.87
C GLU A 43 -19.77 -19.04 -21.24
N ASN A 44 -20.06 -20.34 -21.36
CA ASN A 44 -21.39 -20.86 -21.66
C ASN A 44 -22.21 -21.15 -20.40
N SER A 45 -21.72 -20.85 -19.20
CA SER A 45 -22.49 -21.02 -17.97
C SER A 45 -23.23 -19.74 -17.60
N LEU A 46 -24.56 -19.76 -17.64
CA LEU A 46 -25.45 -18.70 -17.14
C LEU A 46 -25.51 -18.71 -15.62
N ILE A 47 -25.25 -17.57 -14.98
CA ILE A 47 -25.34 -17.47 -13.53
C ILE A 47 -26.69 -16.86 -13.13
N VAL A 48 -27.49 -17.62 -12.38
CA VAL A 48 -28.78 -17.16 -11.85
C VAL A 48 -28.77 -17.22 -10.32
N LYS A 49 -29.11 -16.10 -9.68
CA LYS A 49 -29.31 -16.03 -8.22
C LYS A 49 -30.75 -16.38 -7.89
N LEU A 50 -30.95 -17.55 -7.29
CA LEU A 50 -32.26 -18.06 -6.91
C LEU A 50 -32.87 -17.26 -5.77
N LYS A 51 -34.19 -17.39 -5.57
CA LYS A 51 -34.95 -16.73 -4.48
C LYS A 51 -34.41 -17.05 -3.07
N ASN A 52 -33.79 -18.22 -2.89
CA ASN A 52 -33.16 -18.63 -1.62
C ASN A 52 -31.76 -18.01 -1.41
N GLY A 53 -31.26 -17.20 -2.34
CA GLY A 53 -29.99 -16.49 -2.27
C GLY A 53 -28.79 -17.21 -2.90
N TYR A 54 -28.92 -18.48 -3.27
CA TYR A 54 -27.84 -19.25 -3.90
C TYR A 54 -27.66 -18.87 -5.37
N ASN A 55 -26.40 -18.78 -5.80
CA ASN A 55 -26.04 -18.66 -7.21
C ASN A 55 -25.92 -20.06 -7.82
N VAL A 56 -26.58 -20.31 -8.96
CA VAL A 56 -26.43 -21.54 -9.76
C VAL A 56 -25.85 -21.22 -11.13
N GLY A 57 -24.93 -22.06 -11.59
CA GLY A 57 -24.39 -22.02 -12.94
C GLY A 57 -25.14 -23.01 -13.84
N ILE A 58 -25.76 -22.50 -14.89
CA ILE A 58 -26.57 -23.27 -15.83
C ILE A 58 -25.86 -23.24 -17.18
N GLU A 59 -25.27 -24.38 -17.57
CA GLU A 59 -24.71 -24.55 -18.91
C GLU A 59 -25.78 -24.25 -19.98
N PHE A 60 -25.44 -23.33 -20.87
CA PHE A 60 -26.29 -22.79 -21.91
C PHE A 60 -25.92 -23.39 -23.27
N TYR A 61 -26.92 -23.98 -23.92
CA TYR A 61 -26.85 -24.51 -25.27
C TYR A 61 -28.21 -24.34 -25.96
N LYS A 62 -28.34 -24.73 -27.23
CA LYS A 62 -29.52 -24.44 -28.06
C LYS A 62 -30.89 -24.80 -27.46
N ALA A 63 -30.98 -25.83 -26.61
CA ALA A 63 -32.26 -26.24 -26.02
C ALA A 63 -32.63 -25.47 -24.74
N VAL A 64 -31.69 -24.68 -24.19
CA VAL A 64 -31.93 -23.89 -22.99
C VAL A 64 -32.69 -22.63 -23.37
N ARG A 65 -33.83 -22.40 -22.72
CA ARG A 65 -34.66 -21.22 -22.94
C ARG A 65 -34.53 -20.27 -21.76
N MET A 66 -34.44 -18.98 -22.05
CA MET A 66 -34.43 -17.91 -21.05
C MET A 66 -35.63 -17.00 -21.28
N GLU A 67 -36.35 -16.60 -20.25
CA GLU A 67 -37.51 -15.70 -20.35
C GLU A 67 -37.38 -14.59 -19.32
N ARG A 68 -37.73 -13.36 -19.70
CA ARG A 68 -37.78 -12.22 -18.79
C ARG A 68 -39.08 -12.29 -18.00
N LEU A 69 -38.98 -12.40 -16.67
CA LEU A 69 -40.13 -12.38 -15.76
C LEU A 69 -40.45 -10.97 -15.26
N GLY A 70 -39.46 -10.07 -15.24
CA GLY A 70 -39.67 -8.69 -14.83
C GLY A 70 -38.38 -7.89 -14.78
N LYS A 71 -38.53 -6.57 -14.67
CA LYS A 71 -37.40 -5.65 -14.51
C LYS A 71 -36.74 -5.88 -13.16
N GLY A 72 -35.41 -6.02 -13.17
CA GLY A 72 -34.58 -6.08 -11.98
C GLY A 72 -34.61 -4.79 -11.16
N GLU A 73 -34.25 -4.87 -9.88
CA GLU A 73 -33.88 -3.67 -9.13
C GLU A 73 -32.52 -3.14 -9.63
N ASN A 74 -32.33 -1.83 -9.61
CA ASN A 74 -31.02 -1.25 -9.91
C ASN A 74 -29.99 -1.73 -8.89
N LEU A 75 -28.99 -2.45 -9.36
CA LEU A 75 -27.91 -3.02 -8.57
C LEU A 75 -26.88 -1.93 -8.21
N GLY A 76 -26.33 -1.98 -6.99
CA GLY A 76 -25.25 -1.09 -6.54
C GLY A 76 -25.65 0.33 -6.08
N ILE A 77 -26.90 0.55 -5.64
CA ILE A 77 -27.33 1.84 -5.05
C ILE A 77 -27.17 1.81 -3.54
N ILE A 78 -26.32 2.68 -3.01
CA ILE A 78 -26.13 2.88 -1.57
C ILE A 78 -27.22 3.83 -1.03
N PRO A 79 -27.86 3.52 0.11
CA PRO A 79 -28.73 4.46 0.80
C PRO A 79 -27.95 5.72 1.19
N LYS A 80 -28.42 6.89 0.77
CA LYS A 80 -27.85 8.17 1.25
C LYS A 80 -28.07 8.26 2.77
N LEU A 81 -26.98 8.21 3.54
CA LEU A 81 -27.02 8.48 4.96
C LEU A 81 -26.99 9.98 5.22
N THR A 82 -28.00 10.49 5.91
CA THR A 82 -28.00 11.85 6.42
C THR A 82 -27.23 11.88 7.73
N ILE A 83 -26.02 12.43 7.70
CA ILE A 83 -25.16 12.48 8.88
C ILE A 83 -25.38 13.80 9.60
N LYS A 84 -25.72 13.72 10.90
CA LYS A 84 -25.82 14.90 11.75
C LYS A 84 -24.41 15.44 12.02
N ARG A 85 -24.08 16.58 11.42
CA ARG A 85 -22.84 17.30 11.74
C ARG A 85 -22.90 17.85 13.16
N LEU A 86 -22.05 17.34 14.04
CA LEU A 86 -21.91 17.85 15.39
C LEU A 86 -21.01 19.09 15.41
N LYS A 87 -21.58 20.22 15.84
CA LYS A 87 -20.85 21.48 16.01
C LYS A 87 -19.92 21.36 17.23
N LYS A 88 -18.66 20.93 17.04
CA LYS A 88 -17.46 21.08 17.93
C LYS A 88 -16.35 20.03 17.68
N LEU A 89 -16.49 19.12 16.73
CA LEU A 89 -15.47 18.10 16.45
C LEU A 89 -14.30 18.65 15.61
N PRO A 90 -13.08 18.09 15.72
CA PRO A 90 -11.93 18.52 14.92
C PRO A 90 -12.17 18.26 13.43
N GLY A 91 -11.81 19.23 12.60
CA GLY A 91 -11.95 19.13 11.15
C GLY A 91 -10.93 18.16 10.56
N VAL A 92 -11.39 17.13 9.87
CA VAL A 92 -10.53 16.14 9.18
C VAL A 92 -11.05 15.94 7.77
N SER A 93 -10.14 15.75 6.82
CA SER A 93 -10.50 15.39 5.43
C SER A 93 -10.09 13.95 5.12
N ILE A 94 -10.84 13.30 4.23
CA ILE A 94 -10.55 11.94 3.75
C ILE A 94 -10.15 11.99 2.28
N ILE A 95 -9.09 11.29 1.91
CA ILE A 95 -8.64 11.10 0.53
C ILE A 95 -8.73 9.62 0.19
N GLY A 96 -9.65 9.28 -0.72
CA GLY A 96 -9.80 7.93 -1.24
C GLY A 96 -8.89 7.66 -2.42
N THR A 97 -8.02 6.66 -2.30
CA THR A 97 -7.12 6.23 -3.40
C THR A 97 -7.50 4.86 -3.97
N GLY A 98 -8.37 4.15 -3.27
CA GLY A 98 -8.83 2.80 -3.60
C GLY A 98 -8.68 1.86 -2.41
N GLY A 99 -8.48 0.57 -2.69
CA GLY A 99 -8.30 -0.47 -1.69
C GLY A 99 -9.58 -0.94 -1.00
N THR A 100 -9.48 -2.10 -0.35
CA THR A 100 -10.57 -2.83 0.31
C THR A 100 -11.36 -1.98 1.30
N ILE A 101 -10.70 -1.07 2.03
CA ILE A 101 -11.34 -0.16 2.99
C ILE A 101 -12.25 0.88 2.32
N GLY A 102 -11.99 1.19 1.05
CA GLY A 102 -12.80 2.06 0.22
C GLY A 102 -13.74 1.27 -0.69
N THR A 103 -14.24 0.13 -0.25
CA THR A 103 -15.24 -0.67 -0.97
C THR A 103 -16.50 -0.89 -0.13
N HIS A 104 -17.59 -1.26 -0.78
CA HIS A 104 -18.82 -1.71 -0.15
C HIS A 104 -19.31 -2.96 -0.87
N VAL A 105 -20.21 -3.70 -0.22
CA VAL A 105 -20.84 -4.88 -0.81
C VAL A 105 -22.32 -4.65 -0.98
N ASP A 106 -22.77 -4.88 -2.21
CA ASP A 106 -24.18 -4.96 -2.51
C ASP A 106 -24.61 -6.42 -2.37
N TYR A 107 -25.25 -6.76 -1.25
CA TYR A 107 -25.72 -8.12 -0.97
C TYR A 107 -26.80 -8.61 -1.95
N LYS A 108 -27.48 -7.71 -2.70
CA LYS A 108 -28.42 -8.11 -3.75
C LYS A 108 -27.65 -8.70 -4.93
N THR A 109 -26.52 -8.11 -5.31
CA THR A 109 -25.63 -8.67 -6.34
C THR A 109 -24.58 -9.65 -5.83
N GLY A 110 -24.21 -9.60 -4.56
CA GLY A 110 -22.95 -10.17 -4.09
C GLY A 110 -21.71 -9.48 -4.67
N GLY A 111 -21.86 -8.30 -5.30
CA GLY A 111 -20.77 -7.56 -5.91
C GLY A 111 -20.05 -6.66 -4.90
N VAL A 112 -18.73 -6.55 -5.04
CA VAL A 112 -17.90 -5.59 -4.31
C VAL A 112 -17.68 -4.36 -5.19
N PHE A 113 -18.02 -3.19 -4.69
CA PHE A 113 -17.96 -1.93 -5.44
C PHE A 113 -17.11 -0.91 -4.69
N MET A 114 -16.32 -0.13 -5.42
CA MET A 114 -15.54 0.96 -4.84
C MET A 114 -16.46 2.08 -4.34
N CYS A 115 -16.24 2.52 -3.10
CA CYS A 115 -16.91 3.68 -2.51
C CYS A 115 -16.63 4.95 -3.32
N ARG A 116 -17.66 5.78 -3.50
CA ARG A 116 -17.69 6.93 -4.42
C ARG A 116 -17.93 8.26 -3.77
N SER A 117 -18.38 8.29 -2.51
CA SER A 117 -18.64 9.52 -1.78
C SER A 117 -18.34 9.36 -0.28
N PRO A 118 -18.18 10.47 0.47
CA PRO A 118 -18.08 10.44 1.94
C PRO A 118 -19.18 9.63 2.60
N GLU A 119 -20.43 9.76 2.11
CA GLU A 119 -21.60 9.05 2.63
C GLU A 119 -21.43 7.54 2.50
N GLU A 120 -20.76 7.06 1.45
CA GLU A 120 -20.49 5.64 1.25
C GLU A 120 -19.44 5.12 2.24
N ILE A 121 -18.39 5.90 2.53
CA ILE A 121 -17.40 5.54 3.57
C ILE A 121 -18.02 5.58 4.97
N LEU A 122 -18.86 6.58 5.24
CA LEU A 122 -19.59 6.71 6.50
C LEU A 122 -20.69 5.64 6.62
N SER A 123 -21.15 5.06 5.51
CA SER A 123 -22.07 3.93 5.55
C SER A 123 -21.46 2.66 6.10
N THR A 124 -20.15 2.48 5.89
CA THR A 124 -19.43 1.32 6.42
C THR A 124 -18.94 1.54 7.85
N THR A 125 -18.75 2.80 8.27
CA THR A 125 -18.27 3.15 9.62
C THR A 125 -18.87 4.49 10.09
N PRO A 126 -20.15 4.52 10.49
CA PRO A 126 -20.82 5.74 10.95
C PRO A 126 -20.17 6.39 12.18
N GLU A 127 -19.49 5.59 13.01
CA GLU A 127 -18.86 5.99 14.27
C GLU A 127 -17.86 7.13 14.11
N ILE A 128 -17.19 7.24 12.95
CA ILE A 128 -16.24 8.34 12.71
C ILE A 128 -16.93 9.72 12.71
N GLY A 129 -18.24 9.78 12.41
CA GLY A 129 -19.03 11.01 12.48
C GLY A 129 -19.24 11.55 13.90
N GLU A 130 -19.00 10.72 14.91
CA GLU A 130 -19.01 11.10 16.34
C GLU A 130 -17.63 11.56 16.82
N ILE A 131 -16.57 11.29 16.03
CA ILE A 131 -15.16 11.54 16.39
C ILE A 131 -14.63 12.78 15.66
N ILE A 132 -14.96 12.97 14.39
CA ILE A 132 -14.43 14.05 13.55
C ILE A 132 -15.53 14.83 12.82
N ASP A 133 -15.27 16.11 12.55
CA ASP A 133 -16.06 16.89 11.60
C ASP A 133 -15.45 16.68 10.20
N LEU A 134 -16.05 15.80 9.41
CA LEU A 134 -15.57 15.50 8.06
C LEU A 134 -15.77 16.71 7.14
N LYS A 135 -14.67 17.40 6.84
CA LYS A 135 -14.67 18.65 6.06
C LYS A 135 -14.84 18.41 4.58
N ASN A 136 -13.95 17.59 4.02
CA ASN A 136 -13.92 17.27 2.60
C ASN A 136 -13.63 15.79 2.40
N THR A 137 -14.13 15.25 1.29
CA THR A 137 -13.70 13.95 0.77
C THR A 137 -13.24 14.13 -0.66
N GLN A 138 -12.00 13.75 -0.92
CA GLN A 138 -11.44 13.74 -2.27
C GLN A 138 -11.22 12.31 -2.74
N ARG A 139 -11.24 12.13 -4.06
CA ARG A 139 -10.86 10.89 -4.71
C ARG A 139 -10.06 11.21 -5.96
N PRO A 140 -8.75 11.46 -5.85
CA PRO A 140 -7.92 11.84 -6.98
C PRO A 140 -7.91 10.76 -8.08
N PHE A 141 -8.08 9.49 -7.71
CA PHE A 141 -8.20 8.35 -8.61
C PHE A 141 -8.77 7.15 -7.83
N THR A 142 -8.96 6.02 -8.51
CA THR A 142 -9.35 4.75 -7.89
C THR A 142 -8.58 3.63 -8.56
N LEU A 143 -7.69 2.98 -7.81
CA LEU A 143 -6.83 1.94 -8.34
C LEU A 143 -6.56 0.86 -7.28
N ALA A 144 -6.32 -0.37 -7.74
CA ALA A 144 -5.72 -1.39 -6.89
C ALA A 144 -4.31 -0.96 -6.49
N SER A 145 -3.86 -1.33 -5.28
CA SER A 145 -2.56 -0.87 -4.75
C SER A 145 -1.39 -1.30 -5.63
N GLU A 146 -1.45 -2.51 -6.15
CA GLU A 146 -0.45 -3.18 -6.97
C GLU A 146 -0.22 -2.49 -8.33
N ASP A 147 -1.21 -1.75 -8.83
CA ASP A 147 -1.11 -1.01 -10.11
C ASP A 147 -0.63 0.45 -9.92
N MET A 148 -0.46 0.91 -8.68
CA MET A 148 -0.06 2.29 -8.40
C MET A 148 1.41 2.53 -8.77
N ASN A 149 1.74 3.81 -8.99
CA ASN A 149 3.06 4.26 -9.39
C ASN A 149 3.32 5.69 -8.88
N TYR A 150 4.51 6.22 -9.13
CA TYR A 150 4.91 7.52 -8.58
C TYR A 150 3.97 8.68 -8.95
N LYS A 151 3.34 8.69 -10.13
CA LYS A 151 2.39 9.76 -10.52
C LYS A 151 1.18 9.80 -9.61
N HIS A 152 0.74 8.62 -9.17
CA HIS A 152 -0.33 8.49 -8.18
C HIS A 152 0.10 9.07 -6.83
N TRP A 153 1.35 8.81 -6.39
CA TRP A 153 1.90 9.43 -5.17
C TRP A 153 1.98 10.96 -5.29
N GLN A 154 2.40 11.51 -6.43
CA GLN A 154 2.39 12.96 -6.66
C GLN A 154 0.98 13.55 -6.52
N SER A 155 -0.04 12.85 -7.05
CA SER A 155 -1.43 13.27 -6.92
C SER A 155 -1.92 13.21 -5.47
N ILE A 156 -1.56 12.16 -4.73
CA ILE A 156 -1.88 12.03 -3.30
C ILE A 156 -1.23 13.17 -2.51
N ALA A 157 0.06 13.46 -2.71
CA ALA A 157 0.79 14.52 -2.02
C ALA A 157 0.13 15.90 -2.26
N LYS A 158 -0.25 16.20 -3.49
CA LYS A 158 -0.96 17.43 -3.87
C LYS A 158 -2.33 17.54 -3.18
N SER A 159 -3.10 16.45 -3.16
CA SER A 159 -4.39 16.42 -2.47
C SER A 159 -4.24 16.62 -0.96
N ILE A 160 -3.27 15.93 -0.31
CA ILE A 160 -3.02 16.09 1.13
C ILE A 160 -2.63 17.53 1.45
N ALA A 161 -1.68 18.10 0.71
CA ALA A 161 -1.22 19.46 0.95
C ALA A 161 -2.32 20.50 0.73
N LYS A 162 -3.14 20.33 -0.31
CA LYS A 162 -4.30 21.19 -0.55
C LYS A 162 -5.26 21.15 0.64
N GLU A 163 -5.59 19.95 1.14
CA GLU A 163 -6.49 19.80 2.28
C GLU A 163 -5.91 20.40 3.55
N LEU A 164 -4.69 20.02 3.95
CA LEU A 164 -4.06 20.54 5.17
C LEU A 164 -3.89 22.07 5.16
N ASN A 165 -3.67 22.67 3.99
CA ASN A 165 -3.53 24.12 3.83
C ASN A 165 -4.88 24.86 3.78
N SER A 166 -6.02 24.15 3.69
CA SER A 166 -7.37 24.71 3.63
C SER A 166 -8.09 24.82 4.98
N GLY A 167 -7.48 24.33 6.07
CA GLY A 167 -8.02 24.43 7.43
C GLY A 167 -8.23 23.12 8.21
N PRO A 168 -8.47 21.94 7.60
CA PRO A 168 -8.46 20.67 8.31
C PRO A 168 -7.21 20.48 9.19
N ARG A 169 -7.43 19.93 10.39
CA ARG A 169 -6.38 19.61 11.37
C ARG A 169 -5.50 18.46 10.90
N GLY A 170 -6.10 17.46 10.25
CA GLY A 170 -5.42 16.26 9.76
C GLY A 170 -6.13 15.69 8.53
N VAL A 171 -5.47 14.71 7.91
CA VAL A 171 -5.97 14.02 6.71
C VAL A 171 -5.88 12.51 6.92
N ILE A 172 -6.92 11.78 6.51
CA ILE A 172 -6.93 10.33 6.41
C ILE A 172 -6.85 9.95 4.94
N VAL A 173 -5.96 9.03 4.58
CA VAL A 173 -5.79 8.50 3.23
C VAL A 173 -6.17 7.02 3.24
N THR A 174 -7.30 6.68 2.62
CA THR A 174 -7.69 5.28 2.45
C THR A 174 -7.00 4.69 1.24
N HIS A 175 -6.38 3.52 1.43
CA HIS A 175 -5.44 2.97 0.45
C HIS A 175 -5.40 1.43 0.51
N GLY A 176 -5.09 0.79 -0.63
CA GLY A 176 -4.87 -0.66 -0.71
C GLY A 176 -3.62 -1.10 0.07
N THR A 177 -3.64 -2.32 0.61
CA THR A 177 -2.63 -2.73 1.60
C THR A 177 -1.28 -3.13 0.99
N ASP A 178 -1.23 -3.62 -0.26
CA ASP A 178 -0.02 -4.26 -0.79
C ASP A 178 1.19 -3.34 -0.85
N ILE A 179 0.99 -2.10 -1.31
CA ILE A 179 2.06 -1.10 -1.38
C ILE A 179 1.90 0.04 -0.35
N LEU A 180 1.02 -0.11 0.64
CA LEU A 180 0.66 0.98 1.56
C LEU A 180 1.87 1.67 2.19
N HIS A 181 2.87 0.87 2.57
CA HIS A 181 4.12 1.31 3.16
C HIS A 181 5.05 2.06 2.17
N TYR A 182 5.05 1.68 0.89
CA TYR A 182 5.74 2.46 -0.17
C TYR A 182 5.11 3.83 -0.33
N SER A 183 3.77 3.89 -0.44
CA SER A 183 3.03 5.14 -0.59
C SER A 183 3.28 6.06 0.60
N ALA A 184 3.22 5.55 1.83
CA ALA A 184 3.49 6.34 3.01
C ALA A 184 4.91 6.92 3.03
N ALA A 185 5.93 6.11 2.71
CA ALA A 185 7.30 6.59 2.60
C ALA A 185 7.44 7.68 1.52
N ALA A 186 6.81 7.51 0.35
CA ALA A 186 6.88 8.49 -0.73
C ALA A 186 6.28 9.84 -0.28
N ILE A 187 5.13 9.79 0.37
CA ILE A 187 4.45 10.99 0.88
C ILE A 187 5.23 11.64 2.03
N SER A 188 5.91 10.86 2.87
CA SER A 188 6.82 11.41 3.90
C SER A 188 7.93 12.26 3.31
N PHE A 189 8.49 11.88 2.15
CA PHE A 189 9.51 12.68 1.47
C PHE A 189 8.90 13.87 0.70
N MET A 190 7.76 13.67 0.05
CA MET A 190 7.11 14.69 -0.78
C MET A 190 6.44 15.82 0.04
N LEU A 191 6.03 15.59 1.28
CA LEU A 191 5.39 16.61 2.13
C LEU A 191 6.42 17.31 3.02
N ARG A 192 7.05 18.37 2.48
CA ARG A 192 8.06 19.16 3.20
C ARG A 192 7.41 20.13 4.19
N GLY A 193 7.97 20.19 5.39
CA GLY A 193 7.45 21.03 6.48
C GLY A 193 6.13 20.53 7.08
N LEU A 194 5.80 19.25 6.89
CA LEU A 194 4.62 18.66 7.50
C LEU A 194 4.74 18.69 9.03
N SER A 195 3.72 19.24 9.68
CA SER A 195 3.55 19.27 11.14
C SER A 195 2.09 19.01 11.53
N LYS A 196 1.33 18.36 10.64
CA LYS A 196 -0.08 17.97 10.86
C LYS A 196 -0.23 16.47 10.62
N PRO A 197 -1.19 15.78 11.27
CA PRO A 197 -1.26 14.33 11.17
C PRO A 197 -1.80 13.89 9.80
N VAL A 198 -1.10 12.95 9.17
CA VAL A 198 -1.53 12.30 7.93
C VAL A 198 -1.62 10.79 8.18
N ALA A 199 -2.82 10.25 8.19
CA ALA A 199 -3.12 8.86 8.52
C ALA A 199 -3.32 8.03 7.25
N PHE A 200 -2.36 7.18 6.90
CA PHE A 200 -2.58 6.11 5.91
C PHE A 200 -3.28 4.94 6.58
N VAL A 201 -4.37 4.49 5.96
CA VAL A 201 -5.23 3.44 6.52
C VAL A 201 -5.71 2.50 5.42
N GLY A 202 -5.81 1.21 5.75
CA GLY A 202 -6.26 0.14 4.86
C GLY A 202 -7.07 -0.91 5.62
N ALA A 203 -7.45 -1.99 4.92
CA ALA A 203 -8.13 -3.13 5.50
C ALA A 203 -7.61 -4.43 4.87
N GLN A 204 -7.34 -5.44 5.70
CA GLN A 204 -6.91 -6.79 5.26
C GLN A 204 -8.10 -7.72 5.03
N ARG A 205 -9.27 -7.37 5.55
CA ARG A 205 -10.54 -8.06 5.34
C ARG A 205 -11.46 -7.16 4.57
N SER A 206 -12.32 -7.79 3.77
CA SER A 206 -13.26 -7.10 2.90
C SER A 206 -14.52 -6.69 3.65
N PRO A 207 -15.12 -5.52 3.34
CA PRO A 207 -16.27 -4.99 4.07
C PRO A 207 -17.55 -5.82 3.93
N ASP A 208 -17.62 -6.82 3.05
CA ASP A 208 -18.70 -7.84 3.03
C ASP A 208 -18.74 -8.68 4.31
N ARG A 209 -17.62 -8.74 5.02
CA ARG A 209 -17.43 -9.68 6.12
C ARG A 209 -17.72 -8.98 7.43
N GLY A 210 -18.48 -9.63 8.31
CA GLY A 210 -18.67 -9.16 9.68
C GLY A 210 -17.36 -9.05 10.48
N SER A 211 -16.26 -9.62 9.98
CA SER A 211 -14.90 -9.53 10.52
C SER A 211 -14.05 -8.44 9.87
N PHE A 212 -14.67 -7.45 9.22
CA PHE A 212 -14.01 -6.31 8.58
C PHE A 212 -13.17 -5.49 9.57
N ASP A 213 -11.86 -5.46 9.37
CA ASP A 213 -10.90 -4.73 10.21
C ASP A 213 -10.84 -3.23 9.87
N GLY A 214 -11.33 -2.83 8.69
CA GLY A 214 -11.29 -1.45 8.24
C GLY A 214 -12.12 -0.49 9.10
N SER A 215 -13.18 -0.97 9.77
CA SER A 215 -13.98 -0.15 10.69
C SER A 215 -13.14 0.37 11.85
N MET A 216 -12.50 -0.54 12.60
CA MET A 216 -11.61 -0.17 13.70
C MET A 216 -10.40 0.64 13.20
N ASN A 217 -9.80 0.28 12.06
CA ASN A 217 -8.70 1.04 11.48
C ASN A 217 -9.11 2.50 11.19
N LEU A 218 -10.31 2.73 10.64
CA LEU A 218 -10.84 4.08 10.36
C LEU A 218 -11.16 4.86 11.64
N ILE A 219 -11.74 4.20 12.66
CA ILE A 219 -12.01 4.81 13.97
C ILE A 219 -10.70 5.28 14.62
N CYS A 220 -9.69 4.41 14.68
CA CYS A 220 -8.37 4.76 15.18
C CYS A 220 -7.70 5.85 14.34
N ALA A 221 -7.78 5.79 13.01
CA ALA A 221 -7.25 6.84 12.13
C ALA A 221 -7.95 8.18 12.34
N SER A 222 -9.24 8.19 12.67
CA SER A 222 -10.02 9.39 12.99
C SER A 222 -9.59 10.01 14.31
N HIS A 223 -9.37 9.21 15.35
CA HIS A 223 -8.79 9.71 16.59
C HIS A 223 -7.38 10.26 16.38
N PHE A 224 -6.54 9.58 15.60
CA PHE A 224 -5.20 10.06 15.28
C PHE A 224 -5.23 11.39 14.51
N ALA A 225 -5.98 11.46 13.40
CA ALA A 225 -6.05 12.66 12.56
C ALA A 225 -6.72 13.85 13.27
N GLY A 226 -7.73 13.59 14.10
CA GLY A 226 -8.51 14.60 14.79
C GLY A 226 -7.85 15.12 16.08
N TYR A 227 -7.06 14.32 16.78
CA TYR A 227 -6.65 14.65 18.16
C TYR A 227 -5.17 14.47 18.47
N SER A 228 -4.41 13.72 17.65
CA SER A 228 -2.99 13.50 17.92
C SER A 228 -2.17 14.78 17.79
N ASP A 229 -1.08 14.86 18.56
CA ASP A 229 -0.01 15.85 18.42
C ASP A 229 1.15 15.35 17.54
N ILE A 230 0.98 14.24 16.83
CA ILE A 230 1.97 13.67 15.91
C ILE A 230 1.75 14.28 14.51
N GLY A 231 2.66 15.18 14.13
CA GLY A 231 2.65 15.90 12.86
C GLY A 231 3.40 15.19 11.73
N GLU A 232 3.22 13.87 11.58
CA GLU A 232 3.93 13.05 10.59
C GLU A 232 2.96 12.27 9.69
N VAL A 233 3.52 11.68 8.63
CA VAL A 233 2.83 10.64 7.85
C VAL A 233 2.97 9.32 8.59
N CYS A 234 1.85 8.73 8.99
CA CYS A 234 1.81 7.48 9.76
C CYS A 234 0.85 6.48 9.13
N LEU A 235 1.15 5.19 9.27
CA LEU A 235 0.17 4.13 9.05
C LEU A 235 -0.57 3.88 10.36
N VAL A 236 -1.90 3.80 10.28
CA VAL A 236 -2.77 3.42 11.41
C VAL A 236 -3.48 2.12 11.04
N MET A 237 -2.96 1.01 11.56
CA MET A 237 -3.44 -0.34 11.28
C MET A 237 -3.44 -1.15 12.58
N HIS A 238 -4.21 -2.23 12.64
CA HIS A 238 -4.22 -3.17 13.77
C HIS A 238 -2.82 -3.51 14.30
N GLY A 239 -2.68 -3.51 15.62
CA GLY A 239 -1.44 -3.92 16.29
C GLY A 239 -1.37 -5.41 16.59
N THR A 240 -2.52 -6.07 16.71
CA THR A 240 -2.63 -7.51 16.94
C THR A 240 -3.66 -8.14 16.00
N THR A 241 -3.86 -9.44 16.08
CA THR A 241 -4.94 -10.12 15.36
C THR A 241 -6.34 -9.81 15.92
N ASN A 242 -6.42 -9.20 17.10
CA ASN A 242 -7.67 -8.87 17.80
C ASN A 242 -8.12 -7.44 17.50
N ASP A 243 -9.40 -7.16 17.72
CA ASP A 243 -9.96 -5.81 17.65
C ASP A 243 -9.68 -5.03 18.96
N ASP A 244 -8.39 -4.88 19.32
CA ASP A 244 -7.94 -4.28 20.59
C ASP A 244 -7.38 -2.86 20.43
N TYR A 245 -6.26 -2.71 19.73
CA TYR A 245 -5.63 -1.43 19.41
C TYR A 245 -5.01 -1.44 18.02
N CYS A 246 -4.86 -0.25 17.45
CA CYS A 246 -4.03 -0.02 16.27
C CYS A 246 -2.65 0.50 16.68
N LEU A 247 -1.66 0.24 15.84
CA LEU A 247 -0.34 0.87 15.89
C LEU A 247 -0.31 2.11 15.00
N ILE A 248 0.31 3.17 15.52
CA ILE A 248 0.71 4.36 14.76
C ILE A 248 2.16 4.16 14.36
N ASN A 249 2.39 3.61 13.16
CA ASN A 249 3.72 3.35 12.63
C ASN A 249 4.19 4.53 11.77
N ARG A 250 5.44 4.96 11.91
CA ARG A 250 6.01 6.00 11.03
C ARG A 250 6.05 5.52 9.58
N GLY A 251 5.62 6.36 8.64
CA GLY A 251 5.48 6.00 7.21
C GLY A 251 6.76 5.51 6.53
N THR A 252 7.93 5.95 6.97
CA THR A 252 9.25 5.55 6.43
C THR A 252 9.86 4.31 7.11
N ARG A 253 9.24 3.81 8.18
CA ARG A 253 9.77 2.76 9.07
C ARG A 253 8.83 1.58 9.22
N VAL A 254 7.93 1.37 8.27
CA VAL A 254 6.90 0.34 8.34
C VAL A 254 6.98 -0.58 7.12
N ARG A 255 6.67 -1.86 7.31
CA ARG A 255 6.61 -2.86 6.25
C ARG A 255 5.39 -3.76 6.43
N LYS A 256 4.80 -4.20 5.31
CA LYS A 256 3.82 -5.30 5.31
C LYS A 256 4.59 -6.63 5.47
N LEU A 257 4.62 -7.18 6.68
CA LEU A 257 5.32 -8.41 7.03
C LEU A 257 4.47 -9.68 6.89
N HIS A 258 3.16 -9.55 6.79
CA HIS A 258 2.27 -10.68 6.54
C HIS A 258 1.36 -10.42 5.34
N THR A 259 1.07 -11.46 4.58
CA THR A 259 0.22 -11.39 3.37
C THR A 259 -1.27 -11.24 3.67
N SER A 260 -1.72 -11.35 4.92
CA SER A 260 -3.16 -11.51 5.21
C SER A 260 -3.61 -11.27 6.66
N ARG A 261 -2.74 -11.33 7.68
CA ARG A 261 -3.14 -11.02 9.07
C ARG A 261 -3.49 -9.55 9.24
N ARG A 262 -4.32 -9.21 10.24
CA ARG A 262 -4.70 -7.83 10.56
C ARG A 262 -3.49 -6.99 11.01
N ASP A 263 -2.62 -7.58 11.82
CA ASP A 263 -1.35 -7.04 12.27
C ASP A 263 -0.20 -7.16 11.24
N ALA A 264 -0.54 -7.17 9.95
CA ALA A 264 0.44 -7.33 8.88
C ALA A 264 1.47 -6.19 8.83
N PHE A 265 1.17 -4.99 9.33
CA PHE A 265 2.06 -3.83 9.25
C PHE A 265 2.81 -3.63 10.55
N GLN A 266 4.13 -3.76 10.48
CA GLN A 266 5.00 -3.65 11.65
C GLN A 266 6.06 -2.57 11.42
N SER A 267 6.40 -1.86 12.49
CA SER A 267 7.57 -0.97 12.48
C SER A 267 8.85 -1.81 12.40
N VAL A 268 9.82 -1.33 11.63
CA VAL A 268 11.09 -2.00 11.38
C VAL A 268 12.23 -1.06 11.78
N ASN A 269 13.21 -1.60 12.51
CA ASN A 269 14.36 -0.86 13.05
C ASN A 269 13.97 0.29 14.00
N GLU A 270 12.72 0.33 14.46
CA GLU A 270 12.16 1.31 15.40
C GLU A 270 10.89 0.74 16.04
N LYS A 271 10.49 1.28 17.19
CA LYS A 271 9.16 1.04 17.76
C LYS A 271 8.08 1.84 16.98
N PRO A 272 6.82 1.41 16.99
CA PRO A 272 5.71 2.27 16.60
C PRO A 272 5.71 3.55 17.46
N ILE A 273 5.23 4.68 16.93
CA ILE A 273 5.19 5.95 17.66
C ILE A 273 4.24 5.85 18.87
N ALA A 274 3.10 5.18 18.67
CA ALA A 274 2.09 4.98 19.70
C ALA A 274 1.18 3.78 19.41
N LYS A 275 0.52 3.28 20.45
CA LYS A 275 -0.69 2.46 20.38
C LYS A 275 -1.92 3.37 20.48
N ILE A 276 -3.00 3.06 19.77
CA ILE A 276 -4.26 3.80 19.82
C ILE A 276 -5.45 2.85 19.85
N TRP A 277 -6.37 3.07 20.78
CA TRP A 277 -7.55 2.24 20.96
C TRP A 277 -8.77 2.89 20.29
N PRO A 278 -9.82 2.11 19.97
CA PRO A 278 -11.04 2.64 19.35
C PRO A 278 -11.76 3.70 20.17
N ASN A 279 -11.53 3.75 21.49
CA ASN A 279 -12.07 4.77 22.39
C ASN A 279 -11.24 6.07 22.43
N GLY A 280 -10.19 6.17 21.61
CA GLY A 280 -9.32 7.35 21.53
C GLY A 280 -8.18 7.40 22.54
N ARG A 281 -8.06 6.43 23.46
CA ARG A 281 -6.85 6.31 24.30
C ARG A 281 -5.63 6.16 23.39
N MET A 282 -4.56 6.91 23.68
CA MET A 282 -3.30 6.86 22.94
C MET A 282 -2.14 6.69 23.91
N GLU A 283 -1.30 5.69 23.67
CA GLU A 283 -0.14 5.38 24.50
C GLU A 283 1.13 5.50 23.66
N LYS A 284 1.92 6.53 23.93
CA LYS A 284 3.17 6.82 23.20
C LYS A 284 4.29 5.95 23.71
N THR A 285 5.11 5.44 22.81
CA THR A 285 6.20 4.50 23.13
C THR A 285 7.50 5.18 23.58
N GLY A 286 7.51 6.53 23.63
CA GLY A 286 8.70 7.34 23.93
C GLY A 286 9.58 7.64 22.72
N ILE A 287 9.21 7.16 21.53
CA ILE A 287 9.84 7.53 20.27
C ILE A 287 9.65 9.03 20.00
N GLU A 288 10.70 9.70 19.53
CA GLU A 288 10.62 11.08 19.07
C GLU A 288 9.81 11.19 17.77
N TYR A 289 9.00 12.24 17.68
CA TYR A 289 8.23 12.58 16.48
C TYR A 289 8.11 14.09 16.34
N THR A 290 7.77 14.52 15.13
CA THR A 290 7.45 15.91 14.80
C THR A 290 6.15 16.30 15.51
N LYS A 291 6.20 17.34 16.34
CA LYS A 291 5.04 17.84 17.07
C LYS A 291 4.06 18.55 16.15
N PHE A 292 2.78 18.47 16.51
CA PHE A 292 1.73 19.20 15.82
C PHE A 292 1.98 20.70 15.88
N GLU A 293 1.97 21.32 14.72
CA GLU A 293 1.95 22.77 14.55
C GLU A 293 1.05 23.12 13.36
N ASP A 294 0.25 24.18 13.49
CA ASP A 294 -0.63 24.63 12.41
C ASP A 294 0.15 25.44 11.36
N LYS A 295 1.06 24.76 10.66
CA LYS A 295 1.88 25.33 9.58
C LYS A 295 1.43 24.81 8.22
N LYS A 296 1.73 25.62 7.19
CA LYS A 296 1.51 25.22 5.80
C LYS A 296 2.52 24.15 5.39
N VAL A 297 2.05 23.16 4.65
CA VAL A 297 2.87 22.11 4.06
C VAL A 297 3.18 22.43 2.60
N LYS A 298 4.40 22.11 2.15
CA LYS A 298 4.83 22.26 0.75
C LYS A 298 5.00 20.90 0.11
N VAL A 299 4.54 20.77 -1.13
CA VAL A 299 4.76 19.58 -1.95
C VAL A 299 6.10 19.70 -2.67
N ASP A 300 6.90 18.65 -2.57
CA ASP A 300 8.14 18.44 -3.30
C ASP A 300 8.11 17.09 -4.02
N ASP A 301 7.49 17.08 -5.19
CA ASP A 301 7.07 15.88 -5.91
C ASP A 301 8.01 15.50 -7.07
N LYS A 302 9.22 16.07 -7.12
CA LYS A 302 10.23 15.67 -8.12
C LYS A 302 10.60 14.21 -7.96
N TRP A 303 10.77 13.53 -9.08
CA TRP A 303 10.94 12.07 -9.11
C TRP A 303 11.73 11.61 -10.34
N GLU A 304 12.70 10.73 -10.14
CA GLU A 304 13.36 9.97 -11.20
C GLU A 304 12.77 8.56 -11.28
N PRO A 305 12.03 8.21 -12.35
CA PRO A 305 11.40 6.89 -12.46
C PRO A 305 12.36 5.74 -12.74
N LYS A 306 13.58 6.02 -13.24
CA LYS A 306 14.55 4.97 -13.60
C LYS A 306 15.46 4.59 -12.45
N VAL A 307 14.85 4.00 -11.43
CA VAL A 307 15.54 3.37 -10.31
C VAL A 307 15.09 1.92 -10.21
N ALA A 308 16.03 1.01 -9.99
CA ALA A 308 15.74 -0.43 -9.87
C ALA A 308 16.04 -0.94 -8.46
N LEU A 309 15.29 -1.96 -8.05
CA LEU A 309 15.59 -2.79 -6.89
C LEU A 309 16.09 -4.14 -7.38
N ILE A 310 17.28 -4.56 -6.94
CA ILE A 310 17.92 -5.81 -7.33
C ILE A 310 18.20 -6.62 -6.07
N LYS A 311 17.56 -7.78 -5.96
CA LYS A 311 17.79 -8.71 -4.85
C LYS A 311 18.91 -9.67 -5.17
N VAL A 312 19.92 -9.71 -4.30
CA VAL A 312 21.02 -10.66 -4.38
C VAL A 312 20.56 -12.03 -3.89
N PHE A 313 21.04 -13.12 -4.47
CA PHE A 313 20.81 -14.47 -3.94
C PHE A 313 21.97 -15.38 -4.37
N PRO A 314 22.15 -16.57 -3.78
CA PRO A 314 23.20 -17.50 -4.22
C PRO A 314 23.07 -17.80 -5.72
N GLY A 315 24.12 -17.47 -6.49
CA GLY A 315 24.11 -17.63 -7.95
C GLY A 315 23.43 -16.50 -8.74
N SER A 316 23.03 -15.39 -8.11
CA SER A 316 22.47 -14.24 -8.83
C SER A 316 23.48 -13.64 -9.81
N ASP A 317 23.12 -13.60 -11.10
CA ASP A 317 23.97 -13.12 -12.19
C ASP A 317 24.12 -11.58 -12.16
N PRO A 318 25.34 -11.04 -11.97
CA PRO A 318 25.57 -9.59 -11.97
C PRO A 318 25.40 -8.92 -13.35
N SER A 319 25.34 -9.68 -14.45
CA SER A 319 25.13 -9.14 -15.79
C SER A 319 23.81 -8.37 -15.94
N VAL A 320 22.83 -8.63 -15.05
CA VAL A 320 21.58 -7.87 -14.96
C VAL A 320 21.83 -6.36 -14.75
N ILE A 321 22.93 -5.98 -14.10
CA ILE A 321 23.33 -4.57 -13.93
C ILE A 321 23.59 -3.94 -15.30
N GLU A 322 24.22 -4.65 -16.23
CA GLU A 322 24.49 -4.14 -17.57
C GLU A 322 23.20 -3.83 -18.32
N TRP A 323 22.18 -4.68 -18.20
CA TRP A 323 20.87 -4.41 -18.78
C TRP A 323 20.27 -3.09 -18.26
N TYR A 324 20.37 -2.82 -16.95
CA TYR A 324 19.91 -1.54 -16.38
C TYR A 324 20.71 -0.35 -16.91
N LEU A 325 22.03 -0.50 -17.08
CA LEU A 325 22.88 0.53 -17.68
C LEU A 325 22.48 0.81 -19.13
N ASP A 326 22.20 -0.22 -19.92
CA ASP A 326 21.75 -0.09 -21.31
C ASP A 326 20.37 0.58 -21.41
N LYS A 327 19.48 0.30 -20.45
CA LYS A 327 18.19 0.99 -20.30
C LYS A 327 18.30 2.39 -19.68
N LYS A 328 19.52 2.86 -19.40
CA LYS A 328 19.85 4.20 -18.88
C LYS A 328 19.23 4.46 -17.50
N TYR A 329 19.24 3.46 -16.62
CA TYR A 329 18.87 3.66 -15.22
C TYR A 329 19.82 4.62 -14.51
N LYS A 330 19.28 5.35 -13.54
CA LYS A 330 19.98 6.41 -12.80
C LYS A 330 20.34 6.01 -11.38
N GLY A 331 19.58 5.06 -10.82
CA GLY A 331 19.83 4.50 -9.50
C GLY A 331 19.60 3.01 -9.46
N LEU A 332 20.40 2.31 -8.65
CA LEU A 332 20.22 0.90 -8.32
C LEU A 332 20.21 0.76 -6.80
N VAL A 333 19.22 0.06 -6.26
CA VAL A 333 19.20 -0.40 -4.87
C VAL A 333 19.51 -1.89 -4.90
N ILE A 334 20.62 -2.29 -4.30
CA ILE A 334 21.05 -3.68 -4.19
C ILE A 334 20.65 -4.18 -2.80
N GLU A 335 19.70 -5.11 -2.74
CA GLU A 335 19.29 -5.80 -1.52
C GLU A 335 20.25 -6.97 -1.26
N GLY A 336 21.37 -6.64 -0.60
CA GLY A 336 22.46 -7.56 -0.28
C GLY A 336 22.14 -8.51 0.88
N THR A 337 23.05 -9.43 1.18
CA THR A 337 22.89 -10.37 2.30
C THR A 337 23.50 -9.83 3.59
N GLY A 338 22.96 -10.19 4.76
CA GLY A 338 23.55 -9.86 6.06
C GLY A 338 23.81 -8.36 6.27
N LEU A 339 25.08 -7.96 6.40
CA LEU A 339 25.48 -6.55 6.58
C LEU A 339 25.52 -5.73 5.28
N GLY A 340 24.95 -6.22 4.17
CA GLY A 340 24.98 -5.57 2.86
C GLY A 340 25.98 -6.20 1.88
N HIS A 341 26.17 -7.51 1.96
CA HIS A 341 27.11 -8.23 1.10
C HIS A 341 26.58 -8.48 -0.30
N VAL A 342 27.51 -8.51 -1.26
CA VAL A 342 27.35 -9.06 -2.61
C VAL A 342 28.45 -10.10 -2.86
N PRO A 343 28.29 -11.03 -3.82
CA PRO A 343 29.37 -11.91 -4.25
C PRO A 343 30.57 -11.09 -4.78
N THR A 344 31.73 -11.21 -4.13
CA THR A 344 32.96 -10.47 -4.52
C THR A 344 34.01 -11.34 -5.19
N GLY A 345 33.90 -12.67 -5.04
CA GLY A 345 34.92 -13.62 -5.46
C GLY A 345 36.21 -13.61 -4.62
N GLN A 346 36.22 -12.91 -3.47
CA GLN A 346 37.41 -12.80 -2.61
C GLN A 346 37.38 -13.70 -1.37
N SER A 347 36.35 -14.53 -1.21
CA SER A 347 36.23 -15.50 -0.13
C SER A 347 36.43 -16.92 -0.68
N GLY A 348 37.66 -17.43 -0.61
CA GLY A 348 37.99 -18.80 -0.99
C GLY A 348 39.46 -19.12 -0.72
N THR A 349 39.74 -20.34 -0.25
CA THR A 349 41.10 -20.82 0.09
C THR A 349 41.76 -21.59 -1.04
N LYS A 350 41.03 -21.90 -2.13
CA LYS A 350 41.56 -22.54 -3.34
C LYS A 350 41.28 -21.70 -4.58
N MET A 351 42.27 -21.61 -5.45
CA MET A 351 42.13 -21.02 -6.78
C MET A 351 41.14 -21.86 -7.61
N GLY A 352 40.04 -21.27 -8.08
CA GLY A 352 39.07 -21.92 -8.97
C GLY A 352 37.67 -22.19 -8.41
N ASP A 353 37.44 -22.00 -7.11
CA ASP A 353 36.12 -22.29 -6.48
C ASP A 353 35.03 -21.24 -6.79
N PHE A 354 35.39 -20.13 -7.43
CA PHE A 354 34.49 -19.05 -7.78
C PHE A 354 34.73 -18.60 -9.22
N ASP A 355 33.68 -18.60 -10.05
CA ASP A 355 33.75 -18.00 -11.39
C ASP A 355 33.91 -16.47 -11.26
N PRO A 356 35.05 -15.88 -11.67
CA PRO A 356 35.27 -14.44 -11.55
C PRO A 356 34.20 -13.59 -12.25
N LYS A 357 33.51 -14.12 -13.27
CA LYS A 357 32.41 -13.43 -13.96
C LYS A 357 31.19 -13.21 -13.07
N MET A 358 31.05 -14.00 -11.99
CA MET A 358 29.98 -13.89 -11.01
C MET A 358 30.29 -12.87 -9.91
N SER A 359 31.46 -12.22 -9.92
CA SER A 359 31.75 -11.12 -9.01
C SER A 359 30.92 -9.90 -9.38
N TRP A 360 30.21 -9.33 -8.40
CA TRP A 360 29.40 -8.12 -8.59
C TRP A 360 30.23 -6.84 -8.62
N ILE A 361 31.45 -6.88 -8.07
CA ILE A 361 32.32 -5.70 -7.91
C ILE A 361 32.59 -4.97 -9.23
N PRO A 362 33.00 -5.64 -10.33
CA PRO A 362 33.27 -4.96 -11.60
C PRO A 362 32.02 -4.30 -12.19
N TYR A 363 30.86 -4.95 -12.08
CA TYR A 363 29.59 -4.44 -12.62
C TYR A 363 29.08 -3.23 -11.85
N ILE A 364 29.17 -3.27 -10.51
CA ILE A 364 28.82 -2.14 -9.64
C ILE A 364 29.76 -0.97 -9.91
N LYS A 365 31.06 -1.20 -9.97
CA LYS A 365 32.04 -0.16 -10.29
C LYS A 365 31.75 0.49 -11.64
N LYS A 366 31.53 -0.32 -12.69
CA LYS A 366 31.13 0.15 -14.02
C LYS A 366 29.85 0.99 -14.00
N ALA A 367 28.86 0.63 -13.17
CA ALA A 367 27.64 1.42 -13.02
C ALA A 367 27.94 2.80 -12.42
N ILE A 368 28.74 2.83 -11.35
CA ILE A 368 29.13 4.06 -10.66
C ILE A 368 29.98 4.96 -11.56
N ASP A 369 30.92 4.40 -12.30
CA ASP A 369 31.75 5.12 -13.29
C ASP A 369 30.89 5.76 -14.40
N LYS A 370 29.74 5.17 -14.73
CA LYS A 370 28.74 5.74 -15.67
C LYS A 370 27.79 6.75 -15.01
N GLY A 371 28.02 7.12 -13.75
CA GLY A 371 27.22 8.10 -13.01
C GLY A 371 25.91 7.54 -12.43
N VAL A 372 25.77 6.21 -12.32
CA VAL A 372 24.61 5.59 -11.65
C VAL A 372 24.87 5.53 -10.16
N THR A 373 23.92 6.00 -9.36
CA THR A 373 24.00 5.87 -7.90
C THR A 373 23.64 4.46 -7.48
N VAL A 374 24.53 3.78 -6.75
CA VAL A 374 24.29 2.43 -6.23
C VAL A 374 24.15 2.49 -4.72
N MET A 375 22.95 2.17 -4.23
CA MET A 375 22.64 2.00 -2.81
C MET A 375 22.70 0.52 -2.44
N VAL A 376 23.11 0.21 -1.21
CA VAL A 376 23.18 -1.15 -0.67
C VAL A 376 22.32 -1.21 0.59
N THR A 377 21.32 -2.10 0.57
CA THR A 377 20.46 -2.45 1.71
C THR A 377 20.65 -3.93 2.05
N SER A 378 19.85 -4.45 2.97
CA SER A 378 19.89 -5.87 3.34
C SER A 378 18.56 -6.58 3.11
N GLN A 379 18.65 -7.87 2.82
CA GLN A 379 17.54 -8.82 2.85
C GLN A 379 17.05 -9.12 4.26
N THR A 380 17.92 -8.95 5.26
CA THR A 380 17.48 -9.02 6.66
C THR A 380 16.61 -7.80 6.92
N ILE A 381 15.33 -8.03 7.20
CA ILE A 381 14.34 -6.96 7.43
C ILE A 381 14.82 -6.02 8.53
N PHE A 382 15.30 -6.59 9.64
CA PHE A 382 15.86 -5.84 10.75
C PHE A 382 17.39 -5.82 10.67
N GLY A 383 17.98 -4.70 11.08
CA GLY A 383 19.42 -4.51 11.13
C GLY A 383 19.90 -3.28 10.37
N ARG A 384 21.17 -2.96 10.61
CA ARG A 384 21.93 -1.90 9.95
C ARG A 384 22.99 -2.53 9.06
N VAL A 385 23.06 -2.11 7.79
CA VAL A 385 24.18 -2.47 6.93
C VAL A 385 25.46 -1.79 7.40
N ASN A 386 26.62 -2.43 7.24
CA ASN A 386 27.88 -1.88 7.74
C ASN A 386 29.01 -2.08 6.73
N PRO A 387 29.54 -1.01 6.11
CA PRO A 387 30.55 -1.13 5.05
C PRO A 387 31.93 -1.65 5.51
N TYR A 388 32.22 -1.70 6.81
CA TYR A 388 33.61 -1.77 7.29
C TYR A 388 34.02 -3.11 7.90
N VAL A 389 33.06 -3.95 8.33
CA VAL A 389 33.37 -5.16 9.14
C VAL A 389 34.22 -6.17 8.37
N TYR A 390 33.77 -6.57 7.18
CA TYR A 390 34.41 -7.62 6.39
C TYR A 390 35.15 -7.06 5.18
N LYS A 391 36.21 -7.75 4.74
CA LYS A 391 36.97 -7.40 3.52
C LYS A 391 36.07 -7.21 2.31
N ASN A 392 35.08 -8.10 2.13
CA ASN A 392 34.11 -8.03 1.04
C ASN A 392 33.28 -6.74 1.05
N LEU A 393 32.94 -6.21 2.23
CA LEU A 393 32.18 -4.96 2.36
C LEU A 393 33.05 -3.74 2.07
N ARG A 394 34.32 -3.78 2.47
CA ARG A 394 35.29 -2.73 2.14
C ARG A 394 35.53 -2.64 0.63
N LEU A 395 35.70 -3.79 -0.04
CA LEU A 395 35.81 -3.86 -1.50
C LEU A 395 34.57 -3.29 -2.21
N LEU A 396 33.37 -3.61 -1.71
CA LEU A 396 32.14 -3.02 -2.23
C LEU A 396 32.12 -1.50 -2.02
N SER A 397 32.52 -1.03 -0.85
CA SER A 397 32.56 0.40 -0.53
C SER A 397 33.57 1.17 -1.37
N GLU A 398 34.71 0.56 -1.70
CA GLU A 398 35.74 1.11 -2.60
C GLU A 398 35.23 1.33 -4.03
N THR A 399 34.13 0.67 -4.44
CA THR A 399 33.49 0.97 -5.73
C THR A 399 32.77 2.32 -5.75
N GLY A 400 32.47 2.90 -4.59
CA GLY A 400 31.61 4.08 -4.42
C GLY A 400 30.16 3.75 -4.05
N ALA A 401 29.82 2.46 -3.86
CA ALA A 401 28.48 2.05 -3.42
C ALA A 401 28.16 2.58 -2.03
N ILE A 402 26.94 3.05 -1.83
CA ILE A 402 26.50 3.73 -0.60
C ILE A 402 25.67 2.77 0.24
N HIS A 403 26.10 2.48 1.46
CA HIS A 403 25.37 1.63 2.39
C HIS A 403 24.24 2.46 3.04
N ALA A 404 23.00 1.99 2.96
CA ALA A 404 21.80 2.72 3.34
C ALA A 404 21.49 2.70 4.85
N GLU A 405 22.51 2.56 5.69
CA GLU A 405 22.38 2.50 7.16
C GLU A 405 21.35 1.45 7.62
N ASP A 406 20.29 1.85 8.32
CA ASP A 406 19.20 0.97 8.77
C ASP A 406 17.88 1.29 8.06
N MET A 407 17.94 1.95 6.90
CA MET A 407 16.77 2.24 6.07
C MET A 407 16.21 0.96 5.44
N LEU A 408 14.88 0.83 5.45
CA LEU A 408 14.19 -0.24 4.73
C LEU A 408 14.54 -0.22 3.24
N THR A 409 14.58 -1.39 2.61
CA THR A 409 14.85 -1.54 1.17
C THR A 409 13.85 -0.75 0.31
N GLU A 410 12.57 -0.86 0.65
CA GLU A 410 11.47 -0.16 -0.03
C GLU A 410 11.56 1.36 0.17
N THR A 411 11.84 1.80 1.39
CA THR A 411 12.05 3.22 1.70
C THR A 411 13.28 3.75 0.96
N THR A 412 14.36 2.97 0.83
CA THR A 412 15.57 3.33 0.08
C THR A 412 15.26 3.51 -1.41
N LEU A 413 14.48 2.61 -2.00
CA LEU A 413 14.04 2.72 -3.40
C LEU A 413 13.26 4.01 -3.66
N VAL A 414 12.29 4.29 -2.77
CA VAL A 414 11.47 5.50 -2.83
C VAL A 414 12.33 6.75 -2.66
N LYS A 415 13.19 6.78 -1.63
CA LYS A 415 14.05 7.90 -1.33
C LYS A 415 15.05 8.18 -2.47
N LEU A 416 15.67 7.14 -3.03
CA LEU A 416 16.62 7.28 -4.12
C LEU A 416 15.96 7.91 -5.36
N SER A 417 14.75 7.48 -5.70
CA SER A 417 13.98 8.04 -6.80
C SER A 417 13.63 9.52 -6.56
N TRP A 418 13.25 9.87 -5.34
CA TRP A 418 13.00 11.26 -4.94
C TRP A 418 14.29 12.11 -5.00
N VAL A 419 15.40 11.63 -4.42
CA VAL A 419 16.69 12.34 -4.41
C VAL A 419 17.24 12.55 -5.83
N LEU A 420 17.18 11.54 -6.69
CA LEU A 420 17.65 11.66 -8.08
C LEU A 420 16.78 12.61 -8.93
N GLY A 421 15.53 12.84 -8.53
CA GLY A 421 14.69 13.91 -9.07
C GLY A 421 15.21 15.32 -8.75
N HIS A 422 16.11 15.47 -7.77
CA HIS A 422 16.67 16.75 -7.32
C HIS A 422 18.10 16.99 -7.78
N THR A 423 18.90 15.93 -7.87
CA THR A 423 20.33 16.04 -8.16
C THR A 423 20.83 14.79 -8.88
N THR A 424 21.78 14.99 -9.78
CA THR A 424 22.57 13.91 -10.40
C THR A 424 24.04 13.95 -9.95
N LYS A 425 24.41 14.90 -9.08
CA LYS A 425 25.78 15.02 -8.55
C LYS A 425 26.01 13.91 -7.51
N PRO A 426 27.03 13.05 -7.66
CA PRO A 426 27.26 11.92 -6.76
C PRO A 426 27.35 12.31 -5.28
N GLU A 427 28.18 13.30 -4.95
CA GLU A 427 28.37 13.73 -3.56
C GLU A 427 27.08 14.26 -2.93
N LYS A 428 26.32 15.08 -3.67
CA LYS A 428 25.04 15.61 -3.17
C LYS A 428 23.99 14.50 -3.02
N THR A 429 24.01 13.52 -3.92
CA THR A 429 23.13 12.35 -3.83
C THR A 429 23.43 11.54 -2.59
N LYS A 430 24.71 11.25 -2.31
CA LYS A 430 25.15 10.58 -1.09
C LYS A 430 24.75 11.34 0.17
N GLU A 431 24.99 12.64 0.21
CA GLU A 431 24.59 13.52 1.32
C GLU A 431 23.08 13.44 1.58
N MET A 432 22.26 13.60 0.54
CA MET A 432 20.80 13.55 0.66
C MET A 432 20.30 12.16 1.04
N MET A 433 20.90 11.09 0.51
CA MET A 433 20.53 9.71 0.85
C MET A 433 20.83 9.35 2.31
N LEU A 434 21.86 9.95 2.91
CA LEU A 434 22.22 9.73 4.31
C LEU A 434 21.62 10.77 5.28
N THR A 435 21.00 11.84 4.77
CA THR A 435 20.27 12.83 5.59
C THR A 435 18.88 12.31 5.94
N PRO A 436 18.48 12.25 7.23
CA PRO A 436 17.16 11.74 7.66
C PRO A 436 16.04 12.77 7.43
N PHE A 437 15.49 12.84 6.21
CA PHE A 437 14.48 13.84 5.83
C PHE A 437 13.11 13.64 6.48
N ALA A 438 12.81 12.41 6.88
CA ALA A 438 11.56 11.96 7.49
C ALA A 438 11.81 10.79 8.46
N ARG A 439 12.92 10.88 9.23
CA ARG A 439 13.33 9.89 10.26
C ARG A 439 13.40 8.45 9.75
N GLU A 440 13.82 8.28 8.50
CA GLU A 440 13.99 6.99 7.82
C GLU A 440 15.29 6.25 8.22
N ILE A 441 16.24 6.97 8.82
CA ILE A 441 17.51 6.46 9.37
C ILE A 441 17.53 6.80 10.86
N ASN A 442 17.87 5.82 11.71
CA ASN A 442 18.15 6.07 13.13
C ASN A 442 19.63 6.35 13.36
N PRO A 443 20.02 7.08 14.42
CA PRO A 443 21.41 7.22 14.81
C PRO A 443 21.99 5.94 15.43
N ARG A 444 21.14 5.06 15.97
CA ARG A 444 21.51 3.79 16.60
C ARG A 444 20.36 2.78 16.49
N SER A 445 20.66 1.49 16.56
CA SER A 445 19.67 0.42 16.62
C SER A 445 19.32 0.12 18.08
N PRO A 446 18.09 0.39 18.56
CA PRO A 446 17.74 0.12 19.95
C PRO A 446 17.41 -1.37 20.14
N LEU A 447 17.65 -1.91 21.34
CA LEU A 447 17.50 -3.35 21.67
C LEU A 447 16.08 -3.89 21.47
N ASP A 448 15.10 -3.01 21.46
CA ASP A 448 13.67 -3.26 21.33
C ASP A 448 13.12 -2.90 19.94
N SER A 449 14.00 -2.65 18.95
CA SER A 449 13.61 -2.39 17.54
C SER A 449 13.36 -3.63 16.70
N VAL A 450 13.76 -4.81 17.20
CA VAL A 450 13.40 -6.08 16.58
C VAL A 450 12.01 -6.45 17.09
N ALA A 451 11.10 -6.85 16.20
CA ALA A 451 9.80 -7.36 16.59
C ALA A 451 9.98 -8.51 17.59
N LYS A 452 9.92 -8.20 18.88
CA LYS A 452 9.66 -9.18 19.90
C LYS A 452 8.20 -9.54 19.68
N GLY A 453 7.95 -10.70 19.08
CA GLY A 453 6.70 -11.38 19.37
C GLY A 453 6.59 -11.41 20.89
N ASP A 454 5.50 -10.89 21.42
CA ASP A 454 5.14 -11.04 22.83
C ASP A 454 4.95 -12.55 23.08
N GLY A 455 6.06 -13.29 23.25
CA GLY A 455 6.09 -14.75 23.35
C GLY A 455 5.81 -15.46 22.01
N PHE A 456 6.30 -16.71 21.91
CA PHE A 456 6.16 -17.66 20.80
C PHE A 456 7.17 -17.52 19.64
N PHE A 457 8.32 -18.18 19.85
CA PHE A 457 8.74 -19.25 18.94
C PHE A 457 8.19 -20.57 19.47
#